data_AF-A0A563DBE2-F1
#
_entry.id   AF-A0A563DBE2-F1
#
_cell.length_a   1.000
_cell.length_b   1.000
_cell.length_c   1.000
_cell.angle_alpha   90.00
_cell.angle_beta   90.00
_cell.angle_gamma   90.00
#
_symmetry.space_group_name_H-M   'P 1'
#
loop_
_entity.id
_entity.type
_entity.pdbx_description
1 polymer ?
#
loop_
_entity_poly.entity_id
_entity_poly.type
_entity_poly.pdbx_seq_one_letter_code
_entity_poly.pdbx_strand_id
1 'polypeptide(L)'
;MLTVFRHDTYSVRDIDNQTYEERVAFHTEVGEAKNYQEAWNIICREDLRAISCLYVAYKNDQNNNPFPRFAWPTGVNYVYYNSRNLAPVVPPSEYNQNSVLELIRVLNLPFRKERKN
;
A
#
# COMPACT_ATOMS: atom_id res chain seq x y z
N MET A 1 -9.62 -9.59 -16.51
CA MET A 1 -8.41 -9.89 -15.70
C MET A 1 -7.77 -8.56 -15.28
N LEU A 2 -7.15 -8.49 -14.11
CA LEU A 2 -6.44 -7.30 -13.62
C LEU A 2 -4.94 -7.53 -13.73
N THR A 3 -4.19 -6.53 -14.15
CA THR A 3 -2.72 -6.52 -14.11
C THR A 3 -2.26 -5.53 -13.05
N VAL A 4 -1.34 -5.96 -12.21
CA VAL A 4 -0.75 -5.15 -11.14
C VAL A 4 0.62 -4.67 -11.59
N PHE A 5 0.85 -3.36 -11.49
CA PHE A 5 2.13 -2.75 -11.78
C PHE A 5 2.72 -2.11 -10.53
N ARG A 6 4.03 -2.21 -10.37
CA ARG A 6 4.84 -1.43 -9.42
C ARG A 6 5.52 -0.27 -10.16
N HIS A 7 5.55 0.89 -9.53
CA HIS A 7 6.27 2.07 -10.00
C HIS A 7 7.59 2.16 -9.22
N ASP A 8 8.71 2.14 -9.92
CA ASP A 8 9.98 2.43 -9.26
C ASP A 8 10.26 3.92 -9.41
N THR A 9 10.36 4.60 -8.27
CA THR A 9 10.61 6.02 -8.19
C THR A 9 12.05 6.30 -7.78
N TYR A 10 12.59 7.41 -8.26
CA TYR A 10 13.88 7.95 -7.85
C TYR A 10 13.72 9.41 -7.46
N SER A 11 14.47 9.84 -6.46
CA SER A 11 14.45 11.22 -6.01
C SER A 11 15.48 12.03 -6.80
N VAL A 12 15.02 13.04 -7.53
CA VAL A 12 15.89 14.02 -8.17
C VAL A 12 15.96 15.25 -7.28
N ARG A 13 17.17 15.69 -6.97
CA ARG A 13 17.37 16.95 -6.24
C ARG A 13 17.11 18.10 -7.20
N ASP A 14 16.10 18.90 -6.91
CA ASP A 14 15.92 20.20 -7.52
C ASP A 14 17.00 21.15 -6.95
N ILE A 15 17.90 21.61 -7.83
CA ILE A 15 19.05 22.43 -7.46
C ILE A 15 18.60 23.83 -7.04
N ASP A 16 17.46 24.31 -7.57
CA ASP A 16 16.99 25.68 -7.35
C ASP A 16 16.22 25.81 -6.02
N ASN A 17 15.53 24.75 -5.60
CA ASN A 17 14.63 24.78 -4.43
C ASN A 17 15.09 23.92 -3.24
N GLN A 18 16.22 23.21 -3.35
CA GLN A 18 16.70 22.23 -2.36
C GLN A 18 15.66 21.14 -1.99
N THR A 19 14.64 20.95 -2.83
CA THR A 19 13.61 19.93 -2.67
C THR A 19 13.96 18.68 -3.45
N TYR A 20 13.47 17.53 -2.98
CA TYR A 20 13.57 16.27 -3.71
C TYR A 20 12.24 16.00 -4.39
N GLU A 21 12.23 15.91 -5.71
CA GLU A 21 11.07 15.44 -6.48
C GLU A 21 11.17 13.93 -6.68
N GLU A 22 10.13 13.17 -6.32
CA GLU A 22 10.02 11.77 -6.71
C GLU A 22 9.55 11.68 -8.16
N ARG A 23 10.35 11.05 -9.03
CA ARG A 23 10.00 10.78 -10.43
C ARG A 23 9.84 9.29 -10.67
N VAL A 24 8.88 8.91 -11.49
CA VAL A 24 8.68 7.50 -11.91
C VAL A 24 9.68 7.17 -13.02
N ALA A 25 10.55 6.18 -12.80
CA ALA A 25 11.51 5.72 -13.79
C ALA A 25 10.92 4.62 -14.69
N PHE A 26 10.16 3.68 -14.11
CA PHE A 26 9.62 2.56 -14.85
C PHE A 26 8.39 1.95 -14.18
N HIS A 27 7.63 1.23 -15.00
CA HIS A 27 6.49 0.41 -14.59
C HIS A 27 6.88 -1.05 -14.76
N THR A 28 6.86 -1.82 -13.69
CA THR A 28 7.09 -3.27 -13.73
C THR A 28 5.77 -3.98 -13.53
N GLU A 29 5.37 -4.84 -14.47
CA GLU A 29 4.29 -5.78 -14.23
C GLU A 29 4.73 -6.79 -13.18
N VAL A 30 3.99 -6.89 -12.08
CA VAL A 30 4.33 -7.75 -10.94
C VAL A 30 3.36 -8.92 -10.75
N GLY A 31 2.27 -8.95 -11.52
CA GLY A 31 1.39 -10.11 -11.58
C GLY A 31 0.00 -9.80 -12.12
N GLU A 32 -0.73 -10.88 -12.37
CA GLU A 32 -2.12 -10.86 -12.79
C GLU A 32 -3.03 -11.34 -11.67
N ALA A 33 -4.22 -10.75 -11.57
CA ALA A 33 -5.23 -11.07 -10.58
C ALA A 33 -6.61 -11.26 -11.24
N LYS A 34 -7.36 -12.23 -10.75
CA LYS A 34 -8.74 -12.52 -11.16
C LYS A 34 -9.73 -11.56 -10.53
N ASN A 35 -9.43 -11.04 -9.34
CA ASN A 35 -10.27 -10.10 -8.60
C ASN A 35 -9.41 -9.11 -7.77
N TYR A 36 -10.07 -8.13 -7.14
CA TYR A 36 -9.38 -7.07 -6.41
C TYR A 36 -8.73 -7.54 -5.09
N GLN A 37 -9.27 -8.58 -4.44
CA GLN A 37 -8.63 -9.20 -3.28
C GLN A 37 -7.26 -9.79 -3.69
N GLU A 38 -7.24 -10.54 -4.79
CA GLU A 38 -6.01 -11.14 -5.31
C GLU A 38 -5.02 -10.05 -5.76
N ALA A 39 -5.50 -8.98 -6.38
CA ALA A 39 -4.66 -7.84 -6.74
C ALA A 39 -4.03 -7.17 -5.51
N TRP A 40 -4.79 -7.01 -4.43
CA TRP A 40 -4.27 -6.47 -3.17
C TRP A 40 -3.25 -7.42 -2.51
N ASN A 41 -3.49 -8.73 -2.56
CA ASN A 41 -2.55 -9.72 -2.04
C ASN A 41 -1.21 -9.69 -2.81
N ILE A 42 -1.25 -9.48 -4.14
CA ILE A 42 -0.04 -9.27 -4.94
C ILE A 42 0.70 -8.02 -4.46
N ILE A 43 0.01 -6.89 -4.32
CA ILE A 43 0.62 -5.64 -3.81
C ILE A 43 1.30 -5.87 -2.45
N CYS A 44 0.62 -6.51 -1.50
CA CYS A 44 1.18 -6.80 -0.18
C CYS A 44 2.46 -7.67 -0.28
N ARG A 45 2.43 -8.71 -1.11
CA ARG A 45 3.58 -9.61 -1.30
C ARG A 45 4.77 -8.90 -1.94
N GLU A 46 4.51 -8.08 -2.95
CA GLU A 46 5.58 -7.40 -3.69
C GLU A 46 6.17 -6.23 -2.90
N ASP A 47 5.37 -5.55 -2.07
CA ASP A 47 5.88 -4.52 -1.16
C ASP A 47 6.84 -5.13 -0.11
N LEU A 48 6.47 -6.28 0.47
CA LEU A 48 7.32 -7.03 1.41
C LEU A 48 8.65 -7.50 0.81
N ARG A 49 8.70 -7.74 -0.51
CA ARG A 49 9.94 -8.14 -1.21
C ARG A 49 10.86 -6.97 -1.52
N ALA A 50 10.32 -5.75 -1.56
CA ALA A 50 11.06 -4.53 -1.82
C ALA A 50 11.53 -3.89 -0.50
N ILE A 51 11.76 -2.57 -0.49
CA ILE A 51 12.16 -1.77 0.68
C ILE A 51 11.02 -1.69 1.76
N SER A 52 9.93 -2.45 1.60
CA SER A 52 8.76 -2.60 2.50
C SER A 52 8.30 -1.30 3.17
N CYS A 53 7.31 -0.65 2.59
CA CYS A 53 6.66 0.51 3.20
C CYS A 53 5.34 0.14 3.89
N LEU A 54 4.70 -0.96 3.50
CA LEU A 54 3.43 -1.45 4.03
C LEU A 54 3.65 -2.42 5.20
N TYR A 55 2.95 -2.16 6.30
CA TYR A 55 2.99 -2.99 7.49
C TYR A 55 1.58 -3.30 7.98
N VAL A 56 1.48 -4.35 8.79
CA VAL A 56 0.23 -4.76 9.45
C VAL A 56 0.42 -4.67 10.95
N ALA A 57 -0.45 -3.93 11.62
CA ALA A 57 -0.54 -3.90 13.07
C ALA A 57 -1.74 -4.73 13.52
N TYR A 58 -1.51 -5.69 14.43
CA TYR A 58 -2.57 -6.52 14.99
C TYR A 58 -3.03 -5.96 16.33
N LYS A 59 -4.36 -5.93 16.54
CA LYS A 59 -5.00 -5.40 17.75
C LYS A 59 -4.44 -6.01 19.04
N ASN A 60 -4.20 -7.32 19.01
CA ASN A 60 -3.80 -8.11 20.18
C ASN A 60 -2.29 -8.31 20.30
N ASP A 61 -1.46 -7.74 19.40
CA ASP A 61 0.00 -7.80 19.52
C ASP A 61 0.50 -6.69 20.45
N GLN A 62 0.52 -6.95 21.75
CA GLN A 62 0.91 -5.96 22.75
C GLN A 62 2.36 -5.49 22.64
N ASN A 63 3.23 -6.29 22.02
CA ASN A 63 4.66 -5.99 21.95
C ASN A 63 5.02 -5.16 20.72
N ASN A 64 4.28 -5.32 19.61
CA ASN A 64 4.61 -4.67 18.34
C ASN A 64 3.52 -3.77 17.78
N ASN A 65 2.36 -3.63 18.42
CA ASN A 65 1.30 -2.74 17.94
C ASN A 65 1.69 -1.26 18.14
N PRO A 66 1.97 -0.50 17.06
CA PRO A 66 2.34 0.91 17.16
C PRO A 66 1.13 1.82 17.48
N PHE A 67 -0.08 1.27 17.57
CA PHE A 67 -1.33 1.98 17.75
C PHE A 67 -2.10 1.55 19.02
N PRO A 68 -1.51 1.66 20.23
CA PRO A 68 -2.15 1.22 21.47
C PRO A 68 -3.39 2.04 21.85
N ARG A 69 -3.54 3.26 21.31
CA ARG A 69 -4.67 4.16 21.55
C ARG A 69 -5.67 4.21 20.40
N PHE A 70 -5.47 3.43 19.34
CA PHE A 70 -6.41 3.42 18.22
C PHE A 70 -7.76 2.84 18.66
N ALA A 71 -8.83 3.57 18.36
CA ALA A 71 -10.19 3.12 18.63
C ALA A 71 -10.60 2.07 17.59
N TRP A 72 -10.24 0.81 17.85
CA TRP A 72 -10.50 -0.31 16.95
C TRP A 72 -12.00 -0.48 16.66
N PRO A 73 -12.42 -0.40 15.38
CA PRO A 73 -13.80 -0.67 15.02
C PRO A 73 -14.20 -2.12 15.36
N THR A 74 -15.49 -2.33 15.57
CA THR A 74 -16.06 -3.66 15.84
C THR A 74 -15.70 -4.65 14.72
N GLY A 75 -15.19 -5.83 15.10
CA GLY A 75 -14.78 -6.88 14.15
C GLY A 75 -13.43 -6.67 13.47
N VAL A 76 -12.75 -5.53 13.69
CA VAL A 76 -11.42 -5.25 13.13
C VAL A 76 -10.34 -5.70 14.10
N ASN A 77 -9.51 -6.64 13.65
CA ASN A 77 -8.41 -7.21 14.44
C ASN A 77 -7.01 -6.83 13.91
N TYR A 78 -6.95 -6.15 12.76
CA TYR A 78 -5.70 -5.63 12.19
C TYR A 78 -5.95 -4.37 11.36
N VAL A 79 -4.91 -3.56 11.21
CA VAL A 79 -4.87 -2.39 10.32
C VAL A 79 -3.62 -2.42 9.49
N TYR A 80 -3.70 -1.84 8.29
CA TYR A 80 -2.52 -1.49 7.49
C TYR A 80 -1.93 -0.18 7.97
N TYR A 81 -0.63 0.03 7.80
CA TYR A 81 -0.03 1.34 7.92
C TYR A 81 1.20 1.44 7.03
N ASN A 82 1.57 2.66 6.66
CA ASN A 82 2.83 2.93 5.98
C ASN A 82 3.87 3.42 7.01
N SER A 83 5.09 2.90 6.98
CA SER A 83 6.16 3.30 7.92
C SER A 83 6.52 4.79 7.87
N ARG A 84 6.24 5.47 6.76
CA ARG A 84 6.53 6.90 6.57
C ARG A 84 5.46 7.82 7.18
N ASN A 85 4.19 7.40 7.21
CA ASN A 85 3.08 8.23 7.67
C ASN A 85 2.47 7.76 9.01
N LEU A 86 2.72 6.51 9.42
CA LEU A 86 2.26 5.90 10.67
C LEU A 86 0.78 6.15 10.98
N ALA A 87 -0.08 6.10 9.96
CA ALA A 87 -1.52 6.22 10.11
C ALA A 87 -2.19 4.84 9.96
N PRO A 88 -3.02 4.38 10.92
CA PRO A 88 -3.73 3.12 10.79
C PRO A 88 -4.85 3.24 9.75
N VAL A 89 -4.87 2.31 8.80
CA VAL A 89 -5.87 2.19 7.75
C VAL A 89 -6.61 0.88 7.94
N VAL A 90 -7.92 0.98 8.16
CA VAL A 90 -8.79 -0.18 8.34
C VAL A 90 -8.94 -0.92 7.01
N PRO A 91 -8.75 -2.25 6.96
CA PRO A 91 -9.02 -3.04 5.77
C PRO A 91 -10.48 -2.88 5.35
N PRO A 92 -10.79 -2.76 4.05
CA PRO A 92 -12.16 -2.67 3.60
C PRO A 92 -12.90 -3.98 3.89
N SER A 93 -14.21 -3.89 4.13
CA SER A 93 -15.07 -5.08 4.26
C SER A 93 -15.14 -5.89 2.97
N GLU A 94 -14.92 -5.25 1.82
CA GLU A 94 -14.85 -5.87 0.51
C GLU A 94 -13.76 -5.23 -0.35
N TYR A 95 -12.96 -6.07 -1.01
CA TYR A 95 -11.96 -5.63 -1.98
C TYR A 95 -12.60 -5.48 -3.36
N ASN A 96 -12.74 -4.24 -3.81
CA ASN A 96 -13.25 -3.85 -5.12
C ASN A 96 -12.36 -2.73 -5.71
N GLN A 97 -12.73 -2.18 -6.86
CA GLN A 97 -11.93 -1.16 -7.53
C GLN A 97 -11.63 0.04 -6.62
N ASN A 98 -12.66 0.59 -6.00
CA ASN A 98 -12.56 1.81 -5.21
C ASN A 98 -11.78 1.54 -3.92
N SER A 99 -12.06 0.46 -3.22
CA SER A 99 -11.37 0.17 -1.95
C SER A 99 -9.88 -0.10 -2.15
N VAL A 100 -9.48 -0.80 -3.22
CA VAL A 100 -8.05 -1.05 -3.48
C VAL A 100 -7.35 0.19 -4.04
N LEU A 101 -8.03 1.05 -4.81
CA LEU A 101 -7.44 2.34 -5.22
C LEU A 101 -7.25 3.26 -4.01
N GLU A 102 -8.22 3.30 -3.11
CA GLU A 102 -8.14 4.11 -1.90
C GLU A 102 -7.02 3.62 -0.99
N LEU A 103 -6.89 2.30 -0.76
CA LEU A 103 -5.78 1.73 0.00
C LEU A 103 -4.41 2.15 -0.56
N ILE A 104 -4.21 2.02 -1.88
CA ILE A 104 -2.97 2.46 -2.54
C ILE A 104 -2.70 3.95 -2.26
N ARG A 105 -3.72 4.79 -2.38
CA ARG A 105 -3.63 6.24 -2.18
C ARG A 105 -3.29 6.59 -0.72
N VAL A 106 -4.05 6.08 0.24
CA VAL A 106 -3.89 6.45 1.67
C VAL A 106 -2.64 5.86 2.30
N LEU A 107 -2.22 4.69 1.82
CA LEU A 107 -0.95 4.07 2.23
C LEU A 107 0.22 4.55 1.37
N ASN A 108 0.00 5.49 0.44
CA ASN A 108 1.01 6.05 -0.47
C ASN A 108 1.90 4.95 -1.11
N LEU A 109 1.26 3.91 -1.64
CA LEU A 109 1.96 2.75 -2.19
C LEU A 109 2.28 2.99 -3.67
N PRO A 110 3.48 2.64 -4.14
CA PRO A 110 3.90 2.86 -5.51
C PRO A 110 3.36 1.77 -6.45
N PHE A 111 2.05 1.56 -6.47
CA PHE A 111 1.40 0.54 -7.28
C PHE A 111 0.21 1.10 -8.03
N ARG A 112 -0.11 0.51 -9.17
CA ARG A 112 -1.38 0.71 -9.87
C ARG A 112 -1.93 -0.60 -10.40
N LYS A 113 -3.20 -0.57 -10.79
CA LYS A 113 -3.90 -1.71 -11.37
C LYS A 113 -4.52 -1.28 -12.69
N GLU A 114 -4.44 -2.14 -13.68
CA GLU A 114 -5.09 -1.93 -14.97
C GLU A 114 -5.99 -3.11 -15.29
N ARG A 115 -7.14 -2.82 -15.92
CA ARG A 115 -8.04 -3.88 -16.40
C ARG A 115 -7.58 -4.23 -17.81
N LYS A 116 -7.25 -5.51 -18.06
CA LYS A 116 -7.03 -5.96 -19.44
C LYS A 116 -8.37 -5.85 -20.19
N ASN A 117 -8.34 -5.12 -21.32
CA ASN A 117 -9.43 -5.08 -22.30
C ASN A 117 -9.56 -6.43 -23.01
#